data_AF-A0A1R3JTE3-F1
#
_entry.id   AF-A0A1R3JTE3-F1
#
_cell.length_a   1.000
_cell.length_b   1.000
_cell.length_c   1.000
_cell.angle_alpha   90.00
_cell.angle_beta   90.00
_cell.angle_gamma   90.00
#
_symmetry.space_group_name_H-M   'P 1'
#
loop_
_entity.id
_entity.type
_entity.pdbx_description
1 polymer ?
#
loop_
_entity_poly.entity_id
_entity_poly.type
_entity_poly.pdbx_seq_one_letter_code
_entity_poly.pdbx_strand_id
1 'polypeptide(L)'
;MAHAYYCVNVTQTLEKYWHHRYTSQVHIPEDEGQTLYQEVLKLKAKYESLQRSQRHLLGEELEPLSVKELYKIEKQVDRALSQARQKKMQLMFDRMEELRKKERELEDENKQLKSQLELEQCFQVAQGFGDPNIEASNEYNVPAPSQANPDPHHESSLAMGYHQFIPQERVVEARLERGANKRAAGWL
;
A
#
# COMPACT_ATOMS: atom_id res chain seq x y z
N MET A 1 0.28 -41.85 56.15
CA MET A 1 -0.64 -40.74 55.84
C MET A 1 0.04 -39.85 54.81
N ALA A 2 -0.36 -39.93 53.54
CA ALA A 2 0.08 -38.99 52.52
C ALA A 2 -1.13 -38.63 51.67
N HIS A 3 -1.54 -37.36 51.74
CA HIS A 3 -2.60 -36.77 50.94
C HIS A 3 -2.23 -36.87 49.46
N ALA A 4 -2.87 -37.77 48.72
CA ALA A 4 -2.88 -37.71 47.26
C ALA A 4 -3.90 -36.64 46.85
N TYR A 5 -3.38 -35.42 46.73
CA TYR A 5 -4.06 -34.28 46.14
C TYR A 5 -4.67 -34.66 44.78
N TYR A 6 -5.99 -34.55 44.71
CA TYR A 6 -6.72 -33.84 43.66
C TYR A 6 -6.12 -33.95 42.24
N CYS A 7 -6.25 -35.10 41.60
CA CYS A 7 -6.50 -35.08 40.17
C CYS A 7 -7.99 -35.37 39.99
N VAL A 8 -8.77 -34.33 39.67
CA VAL A 8 -10.06 -34.58 39.05
C VAL A 8 -9.70 -35.24 37.73
N ASN A 9 -9.86 -36.56 37.67
CA ASN A 9 -9.55 -37.33 36.48
C ASN A 9 -10.31 -36.67 35.32
N VAL A 10 -9.65 -36.44 34.18
CA VAL A 10 -10.30 -35.86 32.99
C VAL A 10 -11.57 -36.66 32.66
N THR A 11 -11.57 -37.97 32.91
CA THR A 11 -12.77 -38.80 32.75
C THR A 11 -13.88 -38.46 33.75
N GLN A 12 -13.56 -38.15 35.00
CA GLN A 12 -14.54 -37.70 36.00
C GLN A 12 -15.02 -36.28 35.72
N THR A 13 -14.16 -35.38 35.24
CA THR A 13 -14.56 -34.04 34.78
C THR A 13 -15.47 -34.16 33.56
N LEU A 14 -15.13 -35.04 32.62
CA LEU A 14 -15.95 -35.34 31.45
C LEU A 14 -17.27 -35.96 31.88
N GLU A 15 -17.28 -37.01 32.70
CA GLU A 15 -18.51 -37.62 33.21
C GLU A 15 -19.39 -36.61 33.93
N LYS A 16 -18.82 -35.76 34.79
CA LYS A 16 -19.56 -34.68 35.45
C LYS A 16 -20.08 -33.67 34.44
N TYR A 17 -19.31 -33.31 33.41
CA TYR A 17 -19.73 -32.41 32.33
C TYR A 17 -20.84 -33.04 31.46
N TRP A 18 -20.73 -34.31 31.10
CA TRP A 18 -21.74 -35.08 30.36
C TRP A 18 -23.01 -35.20 31.20
N HIS A 19 -22.87 -35.57 32.47
CA HIS A 19 -23.98 -35.65 33.41
C HIS A 19 -24.64 -34.28 33.54
N HIS A 20 -23.89 -33.19 33.78
CA HIS A 20 -24.44 -31.83 33.80
C HIS A 20 -25.06 -31.42 32.47
N ARG A 21 -24.49 -31.73 31.31
CA ARG A 21 -25.03 -31.33 30.00
C ARG A 21 -26.33 -32.06 29.64
N TYR A 22 -26.50 -33.29 30.12
CA TYR A 22 -27.71 -34.08 29.88
C TYR A 22 -28.75 -33.95 31.00
N THR A 23 -28.35 -33.63 32.24
CA THR A 23 -29.27 -33.40 33.38
C THR A 23 -29.63 -31.93 33.55
N SER A 24 -28.66 -31.02 33.48
CA SER A 24 -28.91 -29.60 33.21
C SER A 24 -29.15 -29.50 31.70
N GLN A 25 -30.39 -29.70 31.31
CA GLN A 25 -30.88 -29.18 30.04
C GLN A 25 -30.58 -27.66 30.01
N VAL A 26 -29.39 -27.28 29.55
CA VAL A 26 -29.29 -26.11 28.68
C VAL A 26 -29.99 -26.55 27.42
N HIS A 27 -31.32 -26.55 27.51
CA HIS A 27 -32.23 -26.74 26.40
C HIS A 27 -32.00 -25.52 25.54
N ILE A 28 -30.96 -25.56 24.69
CA ILE A 28 -31.07 -24.88 23.41
C ILE A 28 -32.29 -25.59 22.82
N PRO A 29 -33.44 -24.92 22.69
CA PRO A 29 -34.59 -25.47 21.99
C PRO A 29 -34.07 -26.22 20.78
N GLU A 30 -34.52 -27.45 20.57
CA GLU A 30 -34.13 -28.24 19.41
C GLU A 30 -34.30 -27.42 18.12
N ASP A 31 -35.29 -26.53 18.14
CA ASP A 31 -35.55 -25.43 17.20
C ASP A 31 -34.39 -24.40 17.07
N GLU A 32 -33.83 -23.87 18.16
CA GLU A 32 -32.68 -22.95 18.12
C GLU A 32 -31.40 -23.65 17.64
N GLY A 33 -31.17 -24.90 18.02
CA GLY A 33 -30.00 -25.67 17.55
C GLY A 33 -30.08 -25.98 16.06
N GLN A 34 -31.27 -26.37 15.58
CA GLN A 34 -31.56 -26.55 14.16
C GLN A 34 -31.47 -25.23 13.40
N THR A 35 -31.93 -24.13 13.98
CA THR A 35 -31.86 -22.78 13.40
C THR A 35 -30.41 -22.34 13.23
N LEU A 36 -29.57 -22.45 14.26
CA LEU A 36 -28.15 -22.14 14.20
C LEU A 36 -27.43 -23.00 13.14
N TYR A 37 -27.76 -24.29 13.07
CA TYR A 37 -27.19 -25.17 12.04
C TYR A 37 -27.59 -24.72 10.62
N GLN A 38 -28.86 -24.40 10.40
CA GLN A 38 -29.32 -23.84 9.12
C GLN A 38 -28.65 -22.51 8.78
N GLU A 39 -28.42 -21.64 9.77
CA GLU A 39 -27.70 -20.39 9.58
C GLU A 39 -26.25 -20.62 9.16
N VAL A 40 -25.56 -21.58 9.79
CA VAL A 40 -24.20 -21.98 9.40
C VAL A 40 -24.17 -22.50 7.96
N LEU A 41 -25.15 -23.34 7.56
CA LEU A 41 -25.24 -23.82 6.18
C LEU A 41 -25.49 -22.68 5.19
N LYS A 42 -26.39 -21.74 5.52
CA LYS A 42 -26.64 -20.54 4.70
C LYS A 42 -25.39 -19.69 4.57
N LEU A 43 -24.65 -19.50 5.67
CA LEU A 43 -23.40 -18.72 5.67
C LEU A 43 -22.32 -19.40 4.83
N LYS A 44 -22.17 -20.73 4.96
CA LYS A 44 -21.23 -21.52 4.15
C LYS A 44 -21.54 -21.41 2.66
N ALA A 45 -22.82 -21.53 2.26
CA ALA A 45 -23.23 -21.37 0.87
C ALA A 45 -22.91 -19.96 0.33
N LYS A 46 -23.15 -18.91 1.13
CA LYS A 46 -22.78 -17.53 0.77
C LYS A 46 -21.27 -17.37 0.59
N TYR A 47 -20.47 -17.93 1.50
CA TYR A 47 -19.02 -17.90 1.42
C TYR A 47 -18.51 -18.60 0.16
N GLU A 48 -18.98 -19.81 -0.13
CA GLU A 48 -18.59 -20.55 -1.34
C GLU A 48 -18.99 -19.82 -2.62
N SER A 49 -20.18 -19.20 -2.65
CA SER A 49 -20.62 -18.36 -3.76
C SER A 49 -19.71 -17.14 -3.94
N LEU A 50 -19.31 -16.49 -2.85
CA LEU A 50 -18.43 -15.33 -2.89
C LEU A 50 -17.03 -15.71 -3.36
N GLN A 51 -16.47 -16.80 -2.83
CA GLN A 51 -15.16 -17.32 -3.22
C GLN A 51 -15.14 -17.70 -4.70
N ARG A 52 -16.19 -18.36 -5.20
CA ARG A 52 -16.33 -18.67 -6.62
C ARG A 52 -16.38 -17.39 -7.48
N SER A 53 -17.14 -16.39 -7.05
CA SER A 53 -17.18 -15.09 -7.72
C SER A 53 -15.80 -14.41 -7.76
N GLN A 54 -15.03 -14.49 -6.67
CA GLN A 54 -13.66 -13.97 -6.62
C GLN A 54 -12.77 -14.67 -7.65
N ARG A 55 -12.81 -16.00 -7.73
CA ARG A 55 -12.06 -16.77 -8.73
C ARG A 55 -12.42 -16.35 -10.16
N HIS A 56 -13.70 -16.20 -10.46
CA HIS A 56 -14.14 -15.71 -11.77
C HIS A 56 -13.59 -14.30 -12.08
N LEU A 57 -13.58 -13.39 -11.09
CA LEU A 57 -13.01 -12.03 -11.25
C LEU A 57 -11.48 -12.05 -11.43
N LEU A 58 -10.80 -13.08 -10.93
CA LEU A 58 -9.37 -13.32 -11.14
C LEU A 58 -9.08 -14.05 -12.47
N GLY A 59 -10.11 -14.44 -13.22
CA GLY A 59 -9.98 -15.16 -14.48
C GLY A 59 -9.85 -16.68 -14.33
N GLU A 60 -10.17 -17.22 -13.16
CA GLU A 60 -10.12 -18.66 -12.85
C GLU A 60 -11.50 -19.32 -12.98
N GLU A 61 -11.53 -20.64 -13.20
CA GLU A 61 -12.76 -21.46 -13.26
C GLU A 61 -13.84 -20.90 -14.21
N LEU A 62 -13.43 -20.39 -15.37
CA LEU A 62 -14.33 -19.75 -16.33
C LEU A 62 -15.05 -20.70 -17.29
N GLU A 63 -14.57 -21.94 -17.41
CA GLU A 63 -15.09 -22.97 -18.32
C GLU A 63 -16.62 -23.20 -18.25
N PRO A 64 -17.27 -23.24 -17.06
CA PRO A 64 -18.71 -23.47 -16.99
C PRO A 64 -19.57 -22.22 -17.28
N LEU A 65 -18.97 -21.04 -17.51
CA LEU A 65 -19.71 -19.79 -17.68
C LEU A 65 -20.18 -19.60 -19.13
N SER A 66 -21.37 -19.05 -19.28
CA SER A 66 -21.88 -18.62 -20.59
C SER A 66 -21.17 -17.35 -21.07
N VAL A 67 -21.18 -17.12 -22.39
CA VAL A 67 -20.64 -15.89 -23.01
C VAL A 67 -21.23 -14.62 -22.40
N LYS A 68 -22.52 -14.64 -22.04
CA LYS A 68 -23.20 -13.51 -21.40
C LYS A 68 -22.66 -13.22 -19.99
N GLU A 69 -22.28 -14.25 -19.24
CA GLU A 69 -21.71 -14.11 -17.91
C GLU A 69 -20.26 -13.65 -17.97
N LEU A 70 -19.47 -14.20 -18.91
CA LEU A 70 -18.11 -13.74 -19.18
C LEU A 70 -18.08 -12.26 -19.55
N TYR A 71 -18.97 -11.82 -20.44
CA TYR A 71 -19.09 -10.41 -20.79
C TYR A 71 -19.43 -9.51 -19.58
N LYS A 72 -20.25 -9.98 -18.64
CA LYS A 72 -20.53 -9.22 -17.42
C LYS A 72 -19.30 -9.08 -16.53
N ILE A 73 -18.54 -10.16 -16.37
CA ILE A 73 -17.28 -10.17 -15.60
C ILE A 73 -16.28 -9.21 -16.24
N GLU A 74 -16.07 -9.31 -17.55
CA GLU A 74 -15.21 -8.40 -18.32
C GLU A 74 -15.61 -6.94 -18.07
N LYS A 75 -16.89 -6.61 -18.24
CA LYS A 75 -17.36 -5.23 -18.01
C LYS A 75 -17.20 -4.77 -16.58
N GLN A 76 -17.29 -5.67 -15.60
CA GLN A 76 -17.07 -5.33 -14.20
C GLN A 76 -15.59 -5.02 -13.94
N VAL A 77 -14.67 -5.84 -14.46
CA VAL A 77 -13.23 -5.63 -14.35
C VAL A 77 -12.80 -4.36 -15.08
N ASP A 78 -13.29 -4.12 -16.30
CA ASP A 78 -13.03 -2.91 -17.08
C ASP A 78 -13.39 -1.63 -16.31
N ARG A 79 -14.57 -1.62 -15.68
CA ARG A 79 -15.05 -0.48 -14.88
C ARG A 79 -14.17 -0.26 -13.65
N ALA A 80 -13.86 -1.33 -12.91
CA ALA A 80 -13.02 -1.23 -11.72
C ALA A 80 -11.60 -0.74 -12.08
N LEU A 81 -11.03 -1.24 -13.17
CA LEU A 81 -9.73 -0.81 -13.68
C LEU A 81 -9.74 0.67 -14.09
N SER A 82 -10.79 1.11 -14.80
CA SER A 82 -10.96 2.49 -15.21
C SER A 82 -11.05 3.42 -13.99
N GLN A 83 -11.85 3.07 -12.98
CA GLN A 83 -11.96 3.80 -11.72
C GLN A 83 -10.62 3.85 -10.96
N ALA A 84 -9.89 2.74 -10.89
CA ALA A 84 -8.58 2.69 -10.24
C ALA A 84 -7.57 3.61 -10.94
N ARG A 85 -7.54 3.60 -12.28
CA ARG A 85 -6.68 4.49 -13.07
C ARG A 85 -7.06 5.96 -12.87
N GLN A 86 -8.35 6.29 -12.92
CA GLN A 86 -8.83 7.64 -12.68
C GLN A 86 -8.43 8.14 -11.29
N LYS A 87 -8.63 7.32 -10.25
CA LYS A 87 -8.23 7.66 -8.89
C LYS A 87 -6.72 7.87 -8.76
N LYS A 88 -5.91 6.99 -9.38
CA LYS A 88 -4.44 7.15 -9.41
C LYS A 88 -4.06 8.47 -10.06
N MET A 89 -4.66 8.78 -11.20
CA MET A 89 -4.40 10.01 -11.94
C MET A 89 -4.78 11.25 -11.12
N GLN A 90 -5.94 11.24 -10.48
CA GLN A 90 -6.37 12.32 -9.60
C GLN A 90 -5.35 12.57 -8.48
N LEU A 91 -4.93 11.52 -7.77
CA LEU A 91 -3.93 11.64 -6.70
C LEU A 91 -2.59 12.19 -7.21
N MET A 92 -2.17 11.83 -8.42
CA MET A 92 -0.96 12.37 -9.03
C MET A 92 -1.10 13.85 -9.36
N PHE A 93 -2.25 14.29 -9.86
CA PHE A 93 -2.53 15.71 -10.10
C PHE A 93 -2.55 16.52 -8.80
N ASP A 94 -3.26 16.03 -7.78
CA ASP A 94 -3.33 16.68 -6.47
C ASP A 94 -1.92 16.85 -5.88
N ARG A 95 -1.09 15.80 -5.98
CA ARG A 95 0.31 15.86 -5.51
C ARG A 95 1.16 16.85 -6.31
N MET A 96 0.95 16.90 -7.63
CA MET A 96 1.67 17.84 -8.50
C MET A 96 1.32 19.29 -8.16
N GLU A 97 0.05 19.57 -7.88
CA GLU A 97 -0.41 20.90 -7.48
C GLU A 97 0.15 21.31 -6.11
N GLU A 98 0.14 20.40 -5.14
CA GLU A 98 0.74 20.61 -3.82
C GLU A 98 2.22 20.97 -3.93
N LEU A 99 2.99 20.22 -4.73
CA LEU A 99 4.42 20.47 -4.94
C LEU A 99 4.65 21.81 -5.62
N ARG A 100 3.86 22.17 -6.64
CA ARG A 100 3.95 23.48 -7.30
C ARG A 100 3.64 24.64 -6.37
N LYS A 101 2.72 24.46 -5.43
CA LYS A 101 2.43 25.47 -4.41
C LYS A 101 3.64 25.66 -3.50
N LYS A 102 4.22 24.55 -3.03
CA LYS A 102 5.41 24.58 -2.17
C LYS A 102 6.64 25.17 -2.86
N GLU A 103 6.81 24.89 -4.15
CA GLU A 103 7.87 25.51 -4.97
C GLU A 103 7.73 27.04 -4.97
N ARG A 104 6.54 27.57 -5.23
CA ARG A 104 6.30 29.03 -5.18
C ARG A 104 6.54 29.63 -3.80
N GLU A 105 6.06 28.98 -2.75
CA GLU A 105 6.28 29.43 -1.35
C GLU A 105 7.78 29.54 -1.04
N LEU A 106 8.56 28.50 -1.39
CA LEU A 106 10.02 28.50 -1.20
C LEU A 106 10.73 29.53 -2.07
N GLU A 107 10.30 29.74 -3.30
CA GLU A 107 10.85 30.79 -4.17
C GLU A 107 10.64 32.18 -3.57
N ASP A 108 9.47 32.44 -3.00
CA ASP A 108 9.16 33.74 -2.38
C ASP A 108 9.94 33.95 -1.08
N GLU A 109 10.05 32.93 -0.23
CA GLU A 109 10.93 32.95 0.95
C GLU A 109 12.41 33.19 0.56
N ASN A 110 12.89 32.51 -0.49
CA ASN A 110 14.26 32.66 -0.96
C ASN A 110 14.54 34.08 -1.50
N LYS A 111 13.60 34.67 -2.25
CA LYS A 111 13.70 36.08 -2.70
C LYS A 111 13.74 37.04 -1.52
N GLN A 112 12.92 36.81 -0.50
CA GLN A 112 12.89 37.64 0.71
C GLN A 112 14.22 37.59 1.46
N LEU A 113 14.77 36.39 1.67
CA LEU A 113 16.06 36.20 2.34
C LEU A 113 17.22 36.83 1.56
N LYS A 114 17.25 36.67 0.23
CA LYS A 114 18.25 37.34 -0.62
C LYS A 114 18.19 38.86 -0.49
N SER A 115 16.98 39.43 -0.52
CA SER A 115 16.79 40.88 -0.36
C SER A 115 17.24 41.38 1.01
N GLN A 116 17.03 40.59 2.08
CA GLN A 116 17.52 40.93 3.42
C GLN A 116 19.05 40.89 3.50
N LEU A 117 19.69 39.85 2.93
CA LEU A 117 21.14 39.75 2.88
C LEU A 117 21.78 40.91 2.10
N GLU A 118 21.19 41.29 0.97
CA GLU A 118 21.65 42.45 0.19
C GLU A 118 21.55 43.75 1.00
N LEU A 119 20.48 43.95 1.77
CA LEU A 119 20.30 45.11 2.63
C LEU A 119 21.32 45.14 3.78
N GLU A 120 21.55 43.99 4.43
CA GLU A 120 22.54 43.86 5.50
C GLU A 120 23.96 44.10 5.01
N GLN A 121 24.32 43.59 3.82
CA GLN A 121 25.62 43.86 3.19
C GLN A 121 25.77 45.35 2.87
N CYS A 122 24.74 45.99 2.31
CA CYS A 122 24.75 47.42 2.04
C CYS A 122 24.94 48.25 3.33
N PHE A 123 24.31 47.83 4.42
CA PHE A 123 24.46 48.45 5.74
C PHE A 123 25.86 48.26 6.34
N GLN A 124 26.46 47.06 6.20
CA GLN A 124 27.84 46.78 6.67
C GLN A 124 28.90 47.59 5.91
N VAL A 125 28.72 47.75 4.59
CA VAL A 125 29.59 48.60 3.76
C VAL A 125 29.47 50.08 4.17
N ALA A 126 28.25 50.56 4.49
CA ALA A 126 28.03 51.93 4.94
C ALA A 126 28.59 52.24 6.34
N GLN A 127 28.72 51.24 7.23
CA GLN A 127 29.30 51.41 8.57
C GLN A 127 30.84 51.23 8.63
N GLY A 128 31.50 50.95 7.50
CA GLY A 128 32.96 50.91 7.44
C GLY A 128 33.62 49.70 8.12
N PHE A 129 32.86 48.62 8.38
CA PHE A 129 33.38 47.38 8.97
C PHE A 129 33.93 46.37 7.94
N GLY A 130 34.03 46.73 6.66
CA GLY A 130 34.51 45.84 5.61
C GLY A 130 36.04 45.80 5.52
N ASP A 131 36.68 44.80 6.13
CA ASP A 131 38.06 44.42 5.81
C ASP A 131 38.09 43.64 4.49
N PRO A 132 38.90 44.04 3.47
CA PRO A 132 38.88 43.41 2.17
C PRO A 132 39.97 42.33 2.07
N ASN A 133 39.76 41.14 2.66
CA ASN A 133 40.44 39.94 2.14
C ASN A 133 39.84 38.62 2.65
N ILE A 134 39.00 37.97 1.83
CA ILE A 134 39.01 36.51 1.73
C ILE A 134 39.01 36.19 0.23
N GLU A 135 40.21 36.08 -0.33
CA GLU A 135 40.47 35.28 -1.52
C GLU A 135 40.01 33.84 -1.25
N ALA A 136 38.89 33.46 -1.86
CA ALA A 136 38.60 32.06 -2.14
C ALA A 136 38.46 31.94 -3.66
N SER A 137 39.58 31.56 -4.26
CA SER A 137 39.70 31.07 -5.63
C SER A 137 38.51 30.18 -5.99
N ASN A 138 37.81 30.52 -7.07
CA ASN A 138 37.23 29.58 -8.01
C ASN A 138 36.93 30.32 -9.32
N GLU A 139 37.93 30.26 -10.18
CA GLU A 139 37.81 30.07 -11.62
C GLU A 139 36.47 29.43 -12.01
N TYR A 140 35.59 30.20 -12.67
CA TYR A 140 34.94 29.86 -13.95
C TYR A 140 34.30 31.14 -14.50
N ASN A 141 35.07 31.80 -15.36
CA ASN A 141 34.55 32.79 -16.29
C ASN A 141 33.73 32.06 -17.37
N VAL A 142 32.44 32.37 -17.48
CA VAL A 142 31.69 32.16 -18.73
C VAL A 142 30.95 33.48 -19.02
N PRO A 143 31.18 34.10 -20.18
CA PRO A 143 30.61 35.40 -20.52
C PRO A 143 29.12 35.26 -20.87
N ALA A 144 28.34 36.28 -20.52
CA ALA A 144 26.98 36.42 -21.00
C ALA A 144 26.94 36.59 -22.53
N PRO A 145 25.92 36.04 -23.21
CA PRO A 145 25.41 36.68 -24.41
C PRO A 145 23.96 37.13 -24.26
N SER A 146 23.72 38.25 -24.93
CA SER A 146 22.46 38.97 -25.16
C SER A 146 21.23 38.13 -25.47
N GLN A 147 20.10 38.73 -25.11
CA GLN A 147 18.72 38.48 -25.55
C GLN A 147 18.56 37.89 -26.97
N ALA A 148 17.78 36.81 -27.07
CA ALA A 148 16.89 36.54 -28.20
C ALA A 148 15.80 35.51 -27.82
N ASN A 149 14.54 35.96 -27.83
CA ASN A 149 13.24 35.26 -27.97
C ASN A 149 12.88 34.04 -27.08
N PRO A 150 11.68 34.01 -26.46
CA PRO A 150 11.14 32.81 -25.83
C PRO A 150 10.57 31.85 -26.90
N ASP A 151 11.20 30.69 -27.04
CA ASP A 151 10.72 29.58 -27.86
C ASP A 151 9.57 28.85 -27.10
N PRO A 152 8.35 28.72 -27.65
CA PRO A 152 7.21 28.18 -26.93
C PRO A 152 7.15 26.65 -27.02
N HIS A 153 8.26 25.94 -26.82
CA HIS A 153 8.27 24.46 -26.81
C HIS A 153 9.31 23.89 -25.84
N HIS A 154 9.22 24.24 -24.55
CA HIS A 154 9.68 23.33 -23.52
C HIS A 154 8.54 22.33 -23.23
N GLU A 155 8.40 21.32 -24.09
CA GLU A 155 7.80 20.07 -23.65
C GLU A 155 8.73 19.52 -22.57
N SER A 156 8.39 19.80 -21.31
CA SER A 156 8.78 18.91 -20.22
C SER A 156 8.09 17.59 -20.52
N SER A 157 8.77 16.74 -21.28
CA SER A 157 8.36 15.38 -21.54
C SER A 157 8.42 14.63 -20.20
N LEU A 158 7.41 14.84 -19.36
CA LEU A 158 6.96 13.81 -18.44
C LEU A 158 6.32 12.75 -19.32
N ALA A 159 7.19 11.98 -19.98
CA ALA A 159 6.82 10.70 -20.53
C ALA A 159 6.25 9.89 -19.37
N MET A 160 4.92 9.85 -19.28
CA MET A 160 4.18 8.90 -18.47
C MET A 160 4.31 7.54 -19.16
N GLY A 161 5.54 7.03 -19.24
CA GLY A 161 5.92 5.83 -19.95
C GLY A 161 6.13 4.72 -18.94
N TYR A 162 5.08 3.94 -18.72
CA TYR A 162 5.12 2.54 -18.30
C TYR A 162 6.24 2.16 -17.31
N HIS A 163 5.99 2.31 -16.00
CA HIS A 163 6.61 1.38 -15.08
C HIS A 163 6.05 -0.01 -15.37
N GLN A 164 6.90 -0.86 -15.94
CA GLN A 164 6.75 -2.30 -16.08
C GLN A 164 5.99 -2.86 -14.87
N PHE A 165 4.82 -3.43 -15.09
CA PHE A 165 4.13 -4.21 -14.07
C PHE A 165 5.04 -5.37 -13.69
N ILE A 166 5.62 -5.33 -12.49
CA ILE A 166 6.36 -6.46 -11.90
C ILE A 166 5.31 -7.30 -11.16
N PRO A 167 5.05 -8.55 -11.58
CA PRO A 167 4.15 -9.44 -10.85
C PRO A 167 4.66 -9.68 -9.41
N GLN A 168 3.77 -9.51 -8.43
CA GLN A 168 3.99 -9.75 -7.00
C GLN A 168 4.05 -11.25 -6.64
N GLU A 169 4.51 -12.12 -7.53
CA GLU A 169 4.59 -13.58 -7.24
C GLU A 169 5.78 -13.98 -6.35
N ARG A 170 6.70 -13.07 -6.02
CA ARG A 170 7.90 -13.41 -5.21
C ARG A 170 7.88 -13.01 -3.74
N VAL A 171 6.73 -12.66 -3.16
CA VAL A 171 6.67 -12.27 -1.74
C VAL A 171 6.20 -13.40 -0.81
N VAL A 172 5.64 -14.49 -1.34
CA VAL A 172 5.13 -15.59 -0.49
C VAL A 172 6.16 -16.71 -0.26
N GLU A 173 7.11 -16.94 -1.18
CA GLU A 173 8.10 -18.02 -1.03
C GLU A 173 9.31 -17.67 -0.15
N ALA A 174 9.58 -16.38 0.11
CA ALA A 174 10.74 -15.96 0.90
C ALA A 174 10.60 -16.15 2.42
N ARG A 175 9.45 -16.66 2.90
CA ARG A 175 9.21 -16.89 4.34
C ARG A 175 9.40 -18.35 4.80
N LEU A 176 9.65 -19.30 3.89
CA LEU A 176 9.93 -20.70 4.24
C LEU A 176 11.41 -21.13 4.10
N GLU A 177 12.26 -20.33 3.46
CA GLU A 177 13.65 -20.71 3.15
C GLU A 177 14.69 -19.95 4.01
N ARG A 178 14.40 -19.76 5.30
CA ARG A 178 15.39 -19.23 6.27
C ARG A 178 15.57 -20.20 7.43
N GLY A 179 15.95 -21.43 7.11
CA GLY A 179 16.27 -22.46 8.08
C GLY A 179 17.06 -23.60 7.45
N ALA A 180 18.36 -23.38 7.25
CA ALA A 180 19.45 -24.38 7.17
C ALA A 180 19.17 -25.67 6.36
N ASN A 181 19.94 -26.01 5.32
CA ASN A 181 21.29 -26.54 5.49
C ASN A 181 21.97 -26.70 4.12
N LYS A 182 23.25 -26.36 4.07
CA LYS A 182 24.12 -26.53 2.89
C LYS A 182 24.53 -27.99 2.82
N ARG A 183 24.40 -28.64 1.65
CA ARG A 183 25.37 -29.60 1.08
C ARG A 183 24.93 -30.11 -0.30
N ALA A 184 25.94 -30.20 -1.18
CA ALA A 184 25.99 -30.88 -2.49
C ALA A 184 25.09 -30.27 -3.60
N ALA A 185 25.62 -29.48 -4.54
CA ALA A 185 26.53 -29.81 -5.65
C ALA A 185 25.88 -30.67 -6.75
N GLY A 186 25.96 -30.18 -7.99
CA GLY A 186 25.81 -31.01 -9.18
C GLY A 186 24.96 -30.37 -10.27
N TRP A 187 25.62 -29.67 -11.19
CA TRP A 187 25.07 -29.30 -12.49
C TRP A 187 24.80 -30.58 -13.30
N LEU A 188 23.57 -30.74 -13.79
CA LEU A 188 23.17 -31.28 -15.10
C LEU A 188 21.64 -31.21 -15.23
#